data_AF-A0A8S4QZR2-F1
#
_entry.id   AF-A0A8S4QZR2-F1
#
_cell.length_a   1.000
_cell.length_b   1.000
_cell.length_c   1.000
_cell.angle_alpha   90.00
_cell.angle_beta   90.00
_cell.angle_gamma   90.00
#
_symmetry.space_group_name_H-M   'P 1'
#
loop_
_entity.id
_entity.type
_entity.pdbx_description
1 polymer ?
#
loop_
_entity_poly.entity_id
_entity_poly.type
_entity_poly.pdbx_seq_one_letter_code
_entity_poly.pdbx_strand_id
1 'polypeptide(L)'
;MAIQKKPDQVFLDQAQARMLPLDLDPALSFCTHLVYGYAGIQPDTYKAVSLNENLDIDRNHANYRAITNFKSKYPGLKVLLSIGGDADKEDEQKYNLLLESPQARTAFVNSGVLLAEQHGFDGIDLAWQFPRIKPKKLRSTF
;
A
#
# COMPACT_ATOMS: atom_id res chain seq x y z
N MET A 1 -10.86 7.79 -3.55
CA MET A 1 -10.95 6.39 -4.05
C MET A 1 -9.70 5.65 -3.61
N ALA A 2 -9.84 4.44 -3.06
CA ALA A 2 -8.71 3.57 -2.69
C ALA A 2 -8.55 2.46 -3.72
N ILE A 3 -7.32 2.20 -4.17
CA ILE A 3 -7.01 1.15 -5.16
C ILE A 3 -6.12 0.13 -4.48
N GLN A 4 -6.51 -1.14 -4.55
CA GLN A 4 -5.76 -2.25 -3.97
C GLN A 4 -5.07 -3.05 -5.08
N LYS A 5 -3.75 -3.22 -4.99
CA LYS A 5 -3.00 -4.23 -5.73
C LYS A 5 -3.30 -5.62 -5.17
N LYS A 6 -3.42 -6.61 -6.04
CA LYS A 6 -3.30 -8.02 -5.64
C LYS A 6 -1.91 -8.54 -6.04
N PRO A 7 -1.14 -9.13 -5.11
CA PRO A 7 0.27 -9.41 -5.34
C PRO A 7 0.58 -10.58 -6.30
N ASP A 8 -0.37 -11.44 -6.67
CA ASP A 8 -0.07 -12.64 -7.48
C ASP A 8 -1.11 -12.89 -8.60
N GLN A 9 -0.98 -12.25 -9.76
CA GLN A 9 -1.74 -12.65 -10.96
C GLN A 9 -0.81 -12.77 -12.18
N VAL A 10 0.05 -13.78 -12.11
CA VAL A 10 0.50 -14.50 -13.30
C VAL A 10 -0.29 -15.83 -13.32
N PHE A 11 -0.98 -16.08 -14.42
CA PHE A 11 -1.78 -17.27 -14.79
C PHE A 11 -3.28 -17.32 -14.36
N LEU A 12 -4.13 -17.20 -15.41
CA LEU A 12 -5.43 -17.83 -15.63
C LEU A 12 -6.41 -17.93 -14.45
N ASP A 13 -7.27 -16.92 -14.29
CA ASP A 13 -8.68 -17.16 -13.98
C ASP A 13 -9.58 -16.04 -14.53
N GLN A 14 -10.63 -16.41 -15.27
CA GLN A 14 -11.45 -15.53 -16.12
C GLN A 14 -12.54 -14.75 -15.36
N ALA A 15 -12.24 -14.22 -14.16
CA ALA A 15 -13.29 -13.62 -13.31
C ALA A 15 -12.93 -12.34 -12.55
N GLN A 16 -11.73 -11.74 -12.71
CA GLN A 16 -11.39 -10.50 -11.97
C GLN A 16 -10.79 -9.43 -12.87
N ALA A 17 -11.38 -8.23 -12.81
CA ALA A 17 -10.99 -7.07 -13.61
C ALA A 17 -9.58 -6.59 -13.24
N ARG A 18 -8.70 -6.54 -14.24
CA ARG A 18 -7.42 -5.85 -14.17
C ARG A 18 -7.66 -4.36 -14.41
N MET A 19 -7.44 -3.52 -13.41
CA MET A 19 -7.45 -2.07 -13.59
C MET A 19 -6.03 -1.56 -13.85
N LEU A 20 -5.84 -0.93 -15.00
CA LEU A 20 -4.66 -0.16 -15.33
C LEU A 20 -4.81 1.26 -14.75
N PRO A 21 -3.70 1.99 -14.53
CA PRO A 21 -3.78 3.38 -14.08
C PRO A 21 -4.72 4.24 -14.95
N LEU A 22 -4.73 4.05 -16.27
CA LEU A 22 -5.58 4.81 -17.19
C LEU A 22 -7.08 4.58 -16.98
N ASP A 23 -7.48 3.40 -16.48
CA ASP A 23 -8.89 3.07 -16.26
C ASP A 23 -9.53 3.93 -15.14
N LEU A 24 -8.69 4.61 -14.34
CA LEU A 24 -9.12 5.48 -13.26
C LEU A 24 -9.59 6.85 -13.75
N ASP A 25 -9.12 7.27 -14.92
CA ASP A 25 -9.26 8.63 -15.44
C ASP A 25 -10.71 9.17 -15.38
N PRO A 26 -11.75 8.40 -15.79
CA PRO A 26 -13.14 8.89 -15.72
C PRO A 26 -13.65 9.15 -14.29
N ALA A 27 -13.08 8.48 -13.28
CA ALA A 27 -13.52 8.59 -11.89
C ALA A 27 -12.79 9.69 -11.11
N LEU A 28 -11.61 10.14 -11.57
CA LEU A 28 -10.76 11.07 -10.83
C LEU A 28 -11.32 12.47 -10.72
N SER A 29 -12.15 12.92 -11.69
CA SER A 29 -12.85 14.20 -11.63
C SER A 29 -13.80 14.32 -10.43
N PHE A 30 -14.22 13.20 -9.84
CA PHE A 30 -15.11 13.15 -8.68
C PHE A 30 -14.36 12.92 -7.36
N CYS A 31 -13.03 12.84 -7.39
CA CYS A 31 -12.20 12.54 -6.21
C CYS A 31 -11.31 13.73 -5.83
N THR A 32 -11.17 13.97 -4.53
CA THR A 32 -10.15 14.90 -3.99
C THR A 32 -8.87 14.16 -3.59
N HIS A 33 -9.01 12.88 -3.20
CA HIS A 33 -7.90 12.03 -2.77
C HIS A 33 -7.95 10.68 -3.49
N LEU A 34 -6.79 10.29 -4.00
CA LEU A 34 -6.49 8.98 -4.55
C LEU A 34 -5.51 8.27 -3.63
N VAL A 35 -5.85 7.07 -3.17
CA VAL A 35 -4.99 6.28 -2.28
C VAL A 35 -4.50 5.06 -3.03
N TYR A 36 -3.19 4.95 -3.23
CA TYR A 36 -2.54 3.85 -3.93
C TYR A 36 -2.05 2.80 -2.94
N GLY A 37 -2.70 1.63 -2.95
CA GLY A 37 -2.39 0.50 -2.08
C GLY A 37 -1.74 -0.66 -2.84
N TYR A 38 -0.71 -1.33 -2.33
CA TYR A 38 0.00 -1.05 -1.09
C TYR A 38 1.52 -1.07 -1.28
N ALA A 39 2.20 -0.32 -0.43
CA ALA A 39 3.56 -0.58 0.03
C ALA A 39 3.49 -1.39 1.33
N GLY A 40 4.61 -1.95 1.78
CA GLY A 40 4.70 -2.75 2.99
C GLY A 40 5.86 -2.35 3.87
N ILE A 41 6.07 -3.12 4.93
CA ILE A 41 7.16 -2.92 5.89
C ILE A 41 8.08 -4.13 5.84
N GLN A 42 9.38 -3.91 5.65
CA GLN A 42 10.35 -5.00 5.72
C GLN A 42 10.54 -5.46 7.18
N PRO A 43 10.38 -6.75 7.52
CA PRO A 43 10.37 -7.20 8.92
C PRO A 43 11.65 -6.90 9.70
N ASP A 44 12.82 -7.01 9.05
CA ASP A 44 14.11 -6.89 9.73
C ASP A 44 14.57 -5.43 9.91
N THR A 45 14.21 -4.56 8.97
CA THR A 45 14.70 -3.16 8.94
C THR A 45 13.65 -2.14 9.32
N TYR A 46 12.37 -2.56 9.37
CA TYR A 46 11.19 -1.72 9.57
C TYR A 46 11.07 -0.58 8.55
N LYS A 47 11.73 -0.69 7.40
CA LYS A 47 11.63 0.29 6.32
C LYS A 47 10.37 0.05 5.51
N ALA A 48 9.72 1.15 5.12
CA ALA A 48 8.68 1.14 4.10
C ALA A 48 9.28 0.79 2.74
N VAL A 49 8.69 -0.18 2.05
CA VAL A 49 9.17 -0.69 0.76
C VAL A 49 8.00 -0.99 -0.17
N SER A 50 8.25 -0.99 -1.48
CA SER A 50 7.28 -1.52 -2.44
C SER A 50 7.10 -3.03 -2.21
N LEU A 51 5.86 -3.50 -2.28
CA LEU A 51 5.55 -4.94 -2.26
C LEU A 51 5.80 -5.61 -3.63
N ASN A 52 5.95 -4.83 -4.70
CA ASN A 52 6.22 -5.32 -6.05
C ASN A 52 7.00 -4.26 -6.86
N GLU A 53 8.32 -4.27 -6.73
CA GLU A 53 9.18 -3.27 -7.38
C GLU A 53 9.06 -3.28 -8.91
N ASN A 54 8.85 -4.45 -9.53
CA ASN A 54 8.69 -4.60 -10.98
C ASN A 54 7.44 -3.88 -11.52
N LEU A 55 6.39 -3.79 -10.70
CA LEU A 55 5.16 -3.12 -11.05
C LEU A 55 5.17 -1.63 -10.65
N ASP A 56 5.78 -1.33 -9.52
CA ASP A 56 5.67 -0.01 -8.89
C ASP A 56 6.77 0.96 -9.33
N ILE A 57 8.00 0.44 -9.43
CA ILE A 57 9.24 1.24 -9.52
C ILE A 57 9.90 1.06 -10.88
N ASP A 58 9.99 -0.18 -11.36
CA ASP A 58 10.67 -0.53 -12.61
C ASP A 58 10.13 0.27 -13.79
N ARG A 59 11.02 0.62 -14.72
CA ARG A 59 10.74 1.57 -15.82
C ARG A 59 9.62 1.11 -16.74
N ASN A 60 9.39 -0.19 -16.85
CA ASN A 60 8.39 -0.77 -17.73
C ASN A 60 6.96 -0.44 -17.29
N HIS A 61 6.70 -0.40 -15.98
CA HIS A 61 5.37 -0.12 -15.43
C HIS A 61 5.33 1.21 -14.67
N ALA A 62 6.29 1.42 -13.76
CA ALA A 62 6.48 2.63 -12.98
C ALA A 62 5.17 3.18 -12.37
N ASN A 63 4.31 2.29 -11.87
CA ASN A 63 2.94 2.65 -11.49
C ASN A 63 2.88 3.76 -10.44
N TYR A 64 3.85 3.83 -9.51
CA TYR A 64 3.89 4.93 -8.55
C TYR A 64 3.90 6.29 -9.25
N ARG A 65 4.78 6.47 -10.24
CA ARG A 65 4.84 7.71 -11.04
C ARG A 65 3.64 7.87 -11.95
N ALA A 66 3.15 6.78 -12.55
CA ALA A 66 1.97 6.85 -13.43
C ALA A 66 0.75 7.38 -12.68
N ILE A 67 0.56 6.92 -11.44
CA ILE A 67 -0.57 7.30 -10.58
C ILE A 67 -0.41 8.73 -10.04
N THR A 68 0.78 9.12 -9.58
CA THR A 68 1.01 10.49 -9.09
C THR A 68 0.95 11.54 -10.21
N ASN A 69 1.24 11.15 -11.45
CA ASN A 69 1.14 12.03 -12.62
C ASN A 69 -0.30 12.45 -12.96
N PHE A 70 -1.34 11.78 -12.45
CA PHE A 70 -2.72 12.23 -12.66
C PHE A 70 -2.98 13.64 -12.13
N LYS A 71 -2.17 14.12 -11.18
CA LYS A 71 -2.22 15.50 -10.68
C LYS A 71 -2.01 16.55 -11.78
N SER A 72 -1.30 16.22 -12.85
CA SER A 72 -1.14 17.11 -14.01
C SER A 72 -2.47 17.39 -14.72
N LYS A 73 -3.36 16.39 -14.75
CA LYS A 73 -4.71 16.49 -15.34
C LYS A 73 -5.75 16.96 -14.34
N TYR A 74 -5.57 16.63 -13.06
CA TYR A 74 -6.46 16.98 -11.96
C TYR A 74 -5.70 17.76 -10.88
N PRO A 75 -5.50 19.09 -11.03
CA PRO A 75 -4.66 19.88 -10.13
C PRO A 75 -5.11 19.89 -8.65
N GLY A 76 -6.39 19.63 -8.39
CA GLY A 76 -6.94 19.52 -7.03
C GLY A 76 -6.78 18.13 -6.39
N LEU A 77 -6.29 17.14 -7.14
CA LEU A 77 -6.14 15.77 -6.66
C LEU A 77 -4.91 15.64 -5.77
N LYS A 78 -5.08 15.01 -4.60
CA LYS A 78 -3.99 14.54 -3.74
C LYS A 78 -3.83 13.04 -3.89
N VAL A 79 -2.60 12.56 -3.97
CA VAL A 79 -2.28 11.15 -4.17
C VAL A 79 -1.46 10.66 -3.00
N LEU A 80 -1.99 9.70 -2.24
CA LEU A 80 -1.35 9.12 -1.05
C LEU A 80 -0.87 7.69 -1.33
N LEU A 81 0.29 7.33 -0.79
CA LEU A 81 0.76 5.94 -0.78
C LEU A 81 0.27 5.25 0.50
N SER A 82 -0.50 4.18 0.35
CA SER A 82 -0.97 3.38 1.49
C SER A 82 0.04 2.30 1.85
N ILE A 83 0.43 2.24 3.12
CA ILE A 83 1.36 1.22 3.64
C ILE A 83 0.58 0.21 4.49
N GLY A 84 0.75 -1.06 4.15
CA GLY A 84 0.17 -2.22 4.82
C GLY A 84 -0.98 -2.85 4.05
N GLY A 85 -2.18 -2.78 4.63
CA GLY A 85 -3.38 -3.37 4.04
C GLY A 85 -3.35 -4.89 4.02
N ASP A 86 -4.23 -5.46 3.21
CA ASP A 86 -4.41 -6.90 3.04
C ASP A 86 -3.37 -7.54 2.12
N ALA A 87 -2.52 -6.74 1.45
CA ALA A 87 -1.42 -7.24 0.61
C ALA A 87 -0.11 -7.43 1.39
N ASP A 88 0.11 -6.70 2.49
CA ASP A 88 1.34 -6.81 3.29
C ASP A 88 1.24 -7.93 4.35
N LYS A 89 1.43 -9.17 3.91
CA LYS A 89 1.20 -10.38 4.73
C LYS A 89 2.45 -10.97 5.36
N GLU A 90 3.62 -10.44 5.05
CA GLU A 90 4.88 -10.95 5.59
C GLU A 90 4.99 -10.58 7.07
N ASP A 91 4.89 -11.56 7.97
CA ASP A 91 4.95 -11.40 9.43
C ASP A 91 3.97 -10.37 10.02
N GLU A 92 2.85 -10.84 10.57
CA GLU A 92 1.85 -10.01 11.24
C GLU A 92 2.41 -9.27 12.48
N GLN A 93 3.49 -9.77 13.11
CA GLN A 93 4.07 -9.17 14.32
C GLN A 93 4.92 -7.94 14.03
N LYS A 94 5.44 -7.77 12.81
CA LYS A 94 6.36 -6.68 12.47
C LYS A 94 5.80 -5.29 12.78
N TYR A 95 4.49 -5.13 12.64
CA TYR A 95 3.81 -3.87 12.97
C TYR A 95 3.80 -3.57 14.47
N ASN A 96 3.60 -4.58 15.30
CA ASN A 96 3.66 -4.41 16.76
C ASN A 96 5.10 -4.08 17.18
N LEU A 97 6.08 -4.84 16.66
CA LEU A 97 7.50 -4.63 16.97
C LEU A 97 7.98 -3.24 16.53
N LEU A 98 7.53 -2.77 15.36
CA LEU A 98 7.79 -1.42 14.89
C LEU A 98 7.29 -0.38 15.89
N LEU A 99 6.06 -0.54 16.40
CA LEU A 99 5.46 0.42 17.34
C LEU A 99 6.12 0.40 18.71
N GLU A 100 6.66 -0.74 19.15
CA GLU A 100 7.34 -0.88 20.44
C GLU A 100 8.74 -0.25 20.44
N SER A 101 9.36 -0.03 19.28
CA SER A 101 10.75 0.45 19.16
C SER A 101 10.86 1.86 18.58
N PRO A 102 11.41 2.85 19.33
CA PRO A 102 11.68 4.20 18.79
C PRO A 102 12.59 4.19 17.55
N GLN A 103 13.57 3.29 17.52
CA GLN A 103 14.49 3.13 16.39
C GLN A 103 13.74 2.61 15.15
N ALA A 104 12.86 1.62 15.32
CA ALA A 104 12.03 1.10 14.25
C ALA A 104 11.06 2.14 13.70
N ARG A 105 10.38 2.91 14.59
CA ARG A 105 9.54 4.05 14.17
C ARG A 105 10.33 5.08 13.36
N THR A 106 11.56 5.37 13.75
CA THR A 106 12.43 6.30 13.01
C THR A 106 12.79 5.76 11.62
N ALA A 107 13.15 4.48 11.52
CA ALA A 107 13.44 3.83 10.24
C ALA A 107 12.22 3.83 9.31
N PHE A 108 11.05 3.52 9.85
CA PHE A 108 9.78 3.55 9.14
C PHE A 108 9.43 4.94 8.60
N VAL A 109 9.44 5.96 9.45
CA VAL A 109 9.11 7.34 9.04
C VAL A 109 10.08 7.84 7.98
N ASN A 110 11.39 7.66 8.18
CA ASN A 110 12.39 8.16 7.24
C ASN A 110 12.27 7.48 5.87
N SER A 111 12.09 6.16 5.85
CA SER A 111 11.93 5.42 4.58
C SER A 111 10.60 5.70 3.90
N GLY A 112 9.50 5.85 4.66
CA GLY A 112 8.19 6.20 4.11
C GLY A 112 8.16 7.59 3.47
N VAL A 113 8.75 8.59 4.14
CA VAL A 113 8.91 9.94 3.58
C VAL A 113 9.74 9.90 2.31
N LEU A 114 10.89 9.22 2.34
CA LEU A 114 11.75 9.10 1.16
C LEU A 114 11.02 8.45 -0.02
N LEU A 115 10.28 7.36 0.22
CA LEU A 115 9.53 6.66 -0.82
C LEU A 115 8.41 7.55 -1.40
N ALA A 116 7.71 8.31 -0.55
CA ALA A 116 6.69 9.26 -1.00
C ALA A 116 7.28 10.36 -1.89
N GLU A 117 8.36 11.00 -1.43
CA GLU A 117 9.03 12.11 -2.15
C GLU A 117 9.62 11.64 -3.48
N GLN A 118 10.32 10.51 -3.49
CA GLN A 118 10.95 9.96 -4.70
C GLN A 118 9.97 9.66 -5.83
N HIS A 119 8.72 9.35 -5.49
CA HIS A 119 7.69 8.97 -6.45
C HIS A 119 6.57 9.99 -6.61
N GLY A 120 6.66 11.14 -5.94
CA GLY A 120 5.74 12.26 -6.11
C GLY A 120 4.39 12.10 -5.41
N PHE A 121 4.31 11.28 -4.36
CA PHE A 121 3.13 11.20 -3.51
C PHE A 121 3.02 12.45 -2.63
N ASP A 122 1.78 12.88 -2.33
CA ASP A 122 1.51 14.03 -1.45
C ASP A 122 1.47 13.64 0.03
N GLY A 123 1.55 12.33 0.34
CA GLY A 123 1.55 11.84 1.70
C GLY A 123 1.44 10.33 1.80
N ILE A 124 1.34 9.86 3.04
CA ILE A 124 1.23 8.45 3.41
C ILE A 124 -0.14 8.20 4.05
N ASP A 125 -0.76 7.10 3.66
CA ASP A 125 -1.92 6.50 4.31
C ASP A 125 -1.46 5.24 5.08
N LEU A 126 -1.96 5.05 6.30
CA LEU A 126 -1.59 3.91 7.15
C LEU A 126 -2.74 2.92 7.18
N ALA A 127 -2.61 1.83 6.42
CA ALA A 127 -3.61 0.77 6.32
C ALA A 127 -3.24 -0.45 7.19
N TRP A 128 -2.66 -0.22 8.38
CA TRP A 128 -2.35 -1.32 9.29
C TRP A 128 -3.65 -1.94 9.82
N GLN A 129 -3.80 -3.25 9.61
CA GLN A 129 -4.90 -4.03 10.16
C GLN A 129 -4.48 -4.61 11.51
N PHE A 130 -5.22 -4.28 12.57
CA PHE A 130 -4.96 -4.82 13.90
C PHE A 130 -4.98 -6.36 13.90
N PRO A 131 -4.18 -7.01 14.77
CA PRO A 131 -4.19 -8.45 14.90
C PRO A 131 -5.60 -8.99 15.10
N ARG A 132 -6.00 -9.99 14.30
CA ARG A 132 -7.31 -10.62 14.46
C ARG A 132 -7.32 -11.44 15.74
N ILE A 133 -8.03 -10.95 16.76
CA ILE A 133 -8.28 -11.73 17.98
C ILE A 133 -9.19 -12.91 17.62
N LYS A 134 -8.63 -14.12 17.58
CA LYS A 134 -9.45 -15.33 17.42
C LYS A 134 -10.27 -15.50 18.70
N PRO A 135 -11.61 -15.58 18.64
CA PRO A 135 -12.41 -15.84 19.84
C PRO A 135 -11.97 -17.15 20.46
N LYS A 136 -11.84 -17.17 21.80
CA LYS A 136 -11.51 -18.39 22.53
C LYS A 136 -12.58 -19.43 22.21
N LYS A 137 -12.17 -20.60 21.68
CA LYS A 137 -13.08 -21.74 21.53
C LYS A 137 -13.51 -22.15 22.94
N LEU A 138 -14.76 -21.87 23.31
CA LEU A 138 -15.38 -22.48 24.48
C LEU A 138 -15.54 -23.96 24.15
N ARG A 139 -14.63 -24.81 24.63
CA ARG A 139 -14.83 -26.25 24.60
C ARG A 139 -15.86 -26.56 25.68
N SER A 140 -17.07 -26.89 25.24
CA SER A 140 -18.09 -27.45 26.11
C SER A 140 -17.67 -28.86 26.49
N THR A 141 -17.25 -29.06 27.74
CA THR A 141 -17.23 -30.39 28.36
C THR A 141 -18.62 -30.63 28.92
N PHE A 142 -19.43 -31.37 28.17
CA PHE A 142 -20.60 -32.10 28.68
C PHE A 142 -20.26 -33.58 28.68
#